data_AF-A0A0J7NCE8-F1
#
_entry.id   AF-A0A0J7NCE8-F1
#
_cell.length_a   1.000
_cell.length_b   1.000
_cell.length_c   1.000
_cell.angle_alpha   90.00
_cell.angle_beta   90.00
_cell.angle_gamma   90.00
#
_symmetry.space_group_name_H-M   'P 1'
#
loop_
_entity.id
_entity.type
_entity.pdbx_description
1 polymer ?
#
loop_
_entity_poly.entity_id
_entity_poly.type
_entity_poly.pdbx_seq_one_letter_code
_entity_poly.pdbx_strand_id
1 'polypeptide(L)' 'MDISEFVKFAKATIDFVADYNETLRNRNVLPDVEPGYLSKLLPEQAPQKSEKWQKVLEDVEQYIMPGVSLKLFFS' A
#
# COMPACT_ATOMS: atom_id res chain seq x y z
N MET A 1 -19.22 -1.60 -1.84
CA MET A 1 -18.98 -0.94 -0.53
C MET A 1 -20.15 -0.02 -0.26
N ASP A 2 -20.77 -0.10 0.93
CA ASP A 2 -21.82 0.83 1.36
C ASP A 2 -21.23 1.95 2.25
N ILE A 3 -22.06 2.87 2.76
CA ILE A 3 -21.59 4.00 3.59
C ILE A 3 -20.90 3.51 4.87
N SER A 4 -21.41 2.46 5.53
CA SER A 4 -20.81 1.94 6.76
C SER A 4 -19.43 1.36 6.48
N GLU A 5 -19.31 0.55 5.43
CA GLU A 5 -18.05 -0.01 4.99
C GLU A 5 -17.08 1.06 4.49
N PHE A 6 -17.56 2.11 3.83
CA PHE A 6 -16.74 3.25 3.42
C PHE A 6 -16.15 3.99 4.61
N VAL A 7 -16.94 4.24 5.66
CA VAL A 7 -16.44 4.88 6.89
C VAL A 7 -15.38 4.00 7.58
N LYS A 8 -15.56 2.68 7.61
CA LYS A 8 -14.54 1.75 8.15
C LYS A 8 -13.26 1.78 7.32
N PHE A 9 -13.38 1.71 5.99
CA PHE A 9 -12.25 1.82 5.08
C PHE A 9 -11.49 3.14 5.26
N ALA A 10 -12.20 4.26 5.34
CA ALA A 10 -11.60 5.57 5.52
C ALA A 10 -10.81 5.67 6.83
N LYS A 11 -11.36 5.17 7.94
CA LYS A 11 -10.65 5.12 9.23
C LYS A 11 -9.38 4.26 9.15
N ALA A 12 -9.49 3.04 8.61
CA ALA A 12 -8.34 2.15 8.44
C ALA A 12 -7.26 2.77 7.53
N THR A 13 -7.67 3.50 6.49
CA THR A 13 -6.74 4.20 5.60
C THR A 13 -6.04 5.36 6.30
N ILE A 14 -6.75 6.11 7.14
CA ILE A 14 -6.17 7.18 7.95
C ILE A 14 -5.13 6.60 8.93
N ASP A 15 -5.48 5.52 9.61
CA ASP A 15 -4.56 4.83 10.54
C ASP A 15 -3.30 4.35 9.79
N PHE A 16 -3.46 3.71 8.62
CA PHE A 16 -2.35 3.30 7.77
C PHE A 16 -1.43 4.46 7.36
N VAL A 17 -2.00 5.61 6.95
CA VAL A 17 -1.22 6.80 6.58
C VAL A 17 -0.51 7.40 7.79
N ALA A 18 -1.16 7.41 8.96
CA ALA A 18 -0.55 7.87 10.21
C ALA A 18 0.67 7.00 10.57
N ASP A 19 0.49 5.67 10.59
CA ASP A 19 1.54 4.71 10.90
C ASP A 19 2.71 4.80 9.91
N TYR A 20 2.43 5.00 8.61
CA TYR A 20 3.45 5.23 7.60
C TYR A 20 4.30 6.49 7.90
N ASN A 21 3.66 7.59 8.29
CA ASN A 21 4.36 8.84 8.59
C ASN A 21 5.13 8.76 9.92
N GLU A 22 4.58 8.11 10.95
CA GLU A 22 5.28 7.90 12.22
C GLU A 22 6.54 7.02 12.05
N THR A 23 6.44 5.99 11.22
CA THR A 23 7.55 5.06 10.95
C THR A 23 8.49 5.52 9.85
N LEU A 24 8.24 6.67 9.22
CA LEU A 24 8.95 7.14 8.03
C LEU A 24 10.48 7.18 8.19
N ARG A 25 10.95 7.59 9.37
CA ARG A 25 12.40 7.70 9.70
C ARG A 25 13.10 6.34 9.79
N ASN A 26 12.34 5.27 10.01
CA ASN A 26 12.87 3.91 10.15
C ASN A 26 12.85 3.14 8.82
N ARG A 27 12.30 3.73 7.76
CA ARG A 27 12.17 3.10 6.44
C ARG A 27 13.36 3.45 5.56
N ASN A 28 13.74 2.52 4.69
CA ASN A 28 14.78 2.76 3.70
C ASN A 28 14.32 3.83 2.71
N VAL A 29 15.23 4.76 2.39
CA VAL A 29 14.98 5.84 1.44
C VAL A 29 14.80 5.29 0.02
N LEU A 30 15.65 4.32 -0.31
CA LEU A 30 15.61 3.60 -1.57
C LEU A 30 14.97 2.23 -1.35
N PRO A 31 14.08 1.79 -2.26
CA PRO A 31 13.46 0.48 -2.19
C PRO A 31 14.49 -0.61 -2.51
N ASP A 32 14.40 -1.74 -1.81
CA ASP A 32 15.24 -2.92 -2.00
C ASP A 32 14.48 -3.98 -2.82
N VAL A 33 14.14 -3.62 -4.05
CA VAL A 33 13.36 -4.46 -4.97
C VAL A 33 13.94 -4.42 -6.38
N GLU A 34 13.79 -5.53 -7.09
CA GLU A 34 14.26 -5.66 -8.47
C GLU A 34 13.27 -5.07 -9.49
N PRO A 35 13.75 -4.56 -10.63
CA PRO A 35 12.88 -4.17 -11.74
C PRO A 35 11.89 -5.28 -12.13
N GLY A 36 10.61 -4.91 -12.21
CA GLY A 36 9.53 -5.85 -12.53
C GLY A 36 9.12 -6.80 -11.40
N TYR A 37 9.54 -6.57 -10.15
CA TYR A 37 9.10 -7.41 -9.01
C TYR A 37 7.57 -7.42 -8.87
N LEU A 38 6.93 -6.24 -8.97
CA LEU A 38 5.49 -6.11 -8.71
C LEU A 38 4.65 -6.89 -9.72
N SER A 39 5.01 -6.87 -11.00
CA SER A 39 4.29 -7.63 -12.04
C SER A 39 4.35 -9.14 -11.83
N LYS A 40 5.35 -9.65 -11.09
CA LYS A 40 5.44 -11.08 -10.76
C LYS A 40 4.55 -11.47 -9.56
N LEU A 41 4.10 -10.49 -8.77
CA LEU A 41 3.31 -10.69 -7.56
C LEU A 41 1.81 -10.46 -7.81
N LEU A 42 1.47 -9.69 -8.84
CA LEU A 42 0.10 -9.40 -9.22
C LEU A 42 -0.46 -10.45 -10.20
N PRO A 43 -1.79 -10.70 -10.17
CA PRO A 43 -2.42 -11.55 -11.17
C PRO A 43 -2.30 -10.93 -12.57
N GLU A 44 -2.16 -11.78 -13.60
CA GLU A 44 -2.02 -11.34 -15.00
C GLU A 44 -3.27 -10.63 -15.55
N GLN A 45 -4.43 -10.89 -14.94
CA GLN A 45 -5.72 -10.35 -15.36
C GLN A 45 -6.47 -9.82 -14.17
N ALA A 46 -7.31 -8.80 -14.41
CA ALA A 46 -8.16 -8.23 -13.38
C ALA A 46 -9.15 -9.28 -12.84
N PRO A 47 -9.47 -9.24 -11.54
CA PRO A 47 -10.42 -10.18 -10.94
C PRO A 47 -11.82 -9.97 -11.53
N GLN A 48 -12.50 -11.07 -11.85
CA GLN A 48 -13.87 -11.05 -12.40
C GLN A 48 -14.93 -10.64 -11.35
N LYS A 49 -14.57 -10.71 -10.07
CA LYS A 49 -15.45 -10.35 -8.95
C LYS A 49 -14.77 -9.30 -8.10
N SER A 50 -15.56 -8.41 -7.52
CA SER A 50 -15.06 -7.43 -6.56
C SER A 50 -14.45 -8.11 -5.35
N GLU A 51 -13.31 -7.58 -4.91
CA GLU A 51 -12.65 -8.01 -3.68
C GLU A 51 -13.04 -7.14 -2.49
N LYS A 52 -12.77 -7.64 -1.29
CA LYS A 52 -12.97 -6.88 -0.05
C LYS A 52 -11.89 -5.80 0.06
N TRP A 53 -12.25 -4.61 0.54
CA TRP A 53 -11.30 -3.50 0.68
C TRP A 53 -10.16 -3.83 1.65
N GLN A 54 -10.41 -4.69 2.64
CA GLN A 54 -9.38 -5.17 3.56
C GLN A 54 -8.26 -5.87 2.80
N LYS A 55 -8.61 -6.71 1.83
CA LYS A 55 -7.64 -7.45 1.03
C LYS A 55 -6.82 -6.52 0.15
N VAL A 56 -7.47 -5.51 -0.43
CA VAL A 56 -6.78 -4.49 -1.23
C VAL A 56 -5.81 -3.67 -0.37
N LEU A 57 -6.19 -3.30 0.86
CA LEU A 57 -5.32 -2.55 1.76
C LEU A 57 -4.12 -3.38 2.22
N GLU A 58 -4.32 -4.67 2.51
CA GLU A 58 -3.23 -5.62 2.79
C GLU A 58 -2.25 -5.72 1.60
N ASP A 59 -2.77 -5.82 0.38
CA ASP A 59 -1.94 -5.92 -0.83
C ASP A 59 -1.14 -4.62 -1.08
N VAL A 60 -1.69 -3.45 -0.72
CA VAL A 60 -0.94 -2.18 -0.74
C VAL A 60 0.26 -2.26 0.22
N GLU A 61 0.03 -2.69 1.45
CA GLU A 61 1.11 -2.81 2.44
C GLU A 61 2.17 -3.83 2.02
N GLN A 62 1.74 -4.98 1.52
CA GLN A 62 2.63 -6.10 1.20
C GLN A 62 3.41 -5.90 -0.10
N TYR A 63 2.77 -5.39 -1.16
CA TYR A 63 3.34 -5.39 -2.51
C TYR A 63 3.76 -4.01 -2.99
N ILE A 64 3.03 -2.96 -2.60
CA ILE A 64 3.31 -1.59 -3.07
C ILE A 64 4.36 -0.93 -2.19
N MET A 65 4.20 -0.99 -0.86
CA MET A 65 5.09 -0.26 0.06
C MET A 65 6.58 -0.61 -0.04
N PRO A 66 7.01 -1.86 -0.29
CA PRO A 66 8.43 -2.18 -0.49
C PRO A 66 9.08 -1.46 -1.67
N GLY A 67 8.30 -1.08 -2.70
CA GLY A 67 8.78 -0.41 -3.91
C GLY A 67 8.65 1.12 -3.89
N VAL A 68 8.13 1.70 -2.80
CA VAL A 68 7.98 3.16 -2.68
C VAL A 68 9.33 3.79 -2.32
N SER A 69 9.89 4.57 -3.26
CA SER A 69 11.04 5.43 -2.96
C SER A 69 10.61 6.65 -2.18
N LEU A 70 11.25 6.89 -1.03
CA LEU A 70 11.12 8.14 -0.30
C LEU A 70 12.06 9.16 -0.91
N LYS A 71 11.52 10.13 -1.65
CA LYS A 71 12.33 11.29 -2.04
C LYS A 71 12.48 12.21 -0.83
N LEU A 72 13.50 11.95 -0.02
CA LEU A 72 13.91 12.90 1.00
C LEU A 72 14.51 14.12 0.29
N PHE A 73 13.75 15.22 0.25
CA PHE A 73 14.31 16.53 -0.02
C PHE A 73 15.18 16.92 1.17
N PHE A 74 16.44 16.49 1.17
CA PHE A 74 17.47 17.17 1.93
C PHE A 74 17.75 18.48 1.19
N SER A 75 17.03 19.54 1.60
CA SER A 75 17.42 20.93 1.33
C SER A 75 18.34 21.43 2.43
#